data_AF-A0A2B4S9Q1-F1
#
_entry.id   AF-A0A2B4S9Q1-F1
#
_cell.length_a   1.000
_cell.length_b   1.000
_cell.length_c   1.000
_cell.angle_alpha   90.00
_cell.angle_beta   90.00
_cell.angle_gamma   90.00
#
_symmetry.space_group_name_H-M   'P 1'
#
loop_
_entity.id
_entity.type
_entity.pdbx_description
1 polymer ?
#
loop_
_entity_poly.entity_id
_entity_poly.type
_entity_poly.pdbx_seq_one_letter_code
_entity_poly.pdbx_strand_id
1 'polypeptide(L)'
;MAALKGAGGKLCCELLSSDKYRDAENYNENASSRHFSILSLCSSSPCQNGGTCIPNYKYDSYDCLCEQGFVGEYCEKAVKSCKELYDIYRSEVRQLVTLRLGSKPVSVLCQMGDFGCGVGGWTPVMKIDGSKATFHYSAHYWSDYKGYNLPGGETGFDGQESKLPTYWNVSFSKICLGMKIGQQLRFIVINQQADSLYSLIADGQYRATSMSRSKWKELIGSQASLQHKCTKEGFNAFCSWSGNSKARIGIVSNNQNDCASCDSRIGFGTGGSPDDSNTCGNEAGRSPDNGDKHIKAMGYILNYFLYVVQFVYSNIDKHTDIFISRCFDQKNMLAPASDGKPKAMEWTEDHNVIFLREILASDLFSFKKESVARGERWESIKEKLNQVNTLCFHLRDKRAVRDRWVLLQKKYKAKMHQEITASGISVDDMSEIDVFLEELVGKEESLNKVGDAQSRKQKEDKSKAEDIRQKALERYRKRKSASQQRIEMNARRNRSAKGEVLAPNH
;
A
#
# COMPACT_ATOMS: atom_id res chain seq x y z
N MET A 1 -36.36 5.88 34.88
CA MET A 1 -37.11 6.66 35.89
C MET A 1 -38.25 5.79 36.37
N ALA A 2 -38.27 5.42 37.66
CA ALA A 2 -39.33 4.60 38.23
C ALA A 2 -40.41 5.50 38.83
N ALA A 3 -41.67 5.30 38.44
CA ALA A 3 -42.81 6.02 38.99
C ALA A 3 -43.61 5.10 39.92
N LEU A 4 -43.71 5.48 41.20
CA LEU A 4 -44.49 4.80 42.23
C LEU A 4 -45.76 5.59 42.54
N LYS A 5 -46.89 4.92 42.77
CA LYS A 5 -48.13 5.57 43.22
C LYS A 5 -47.99 5.95 44.70
N GLY A 6 -47.87 7.25 44.99
CA GLY A 6 -47.93 7.80 46.33
C GLY A 6 -49.36 8.00 46.83
N ALA A 7 -49.51 8.18 48.15
CA ALA A 7 -50.81 8.51 48.76
C ALA A 7 -51.36 9.82 48.19
N GLY A 8 -52.65 9.83 47.81
CA GLY A 8 -53.33 11.00 47.23
C GLY A 8 -53.21 11.17 45.71
N GLY A 9 -52.80 10.12 44.98
CA GLY A 9 -52.80 10.12 43.50
C GLY A 9 -51.60 10.80 42.84
N LYS A 10 -50.61 11.27 43.62
CA LYS A 10 -49.33 11.79 43.10
C LYS A 10 -48.38 10.65 42.75
N LEU A 11 -47.66 10.77 41.63
CA LEU A 11 -46.60 9.84 41.23
C LEU A 11 -45.27 10.33 41.81
N CYS A 12 -44.59 9.46 42.57
CA CYS A 12 -43.22 9.69 43.02
C CYS A 12 -42.26 9.14 41.95
N CYS A 13 -41.39 9.99 41.40
CA CYS A 13 -40.42 9.61 40.40
C CYS A 13 -39.03 9.49 41.02
N GLU A 14 -38.39 8.35 40.85
CA GLU A 14 -36.99 8.12 41.21
C GLU A 14 -36.13 8.01 39.95
N LEU A 15 -35.00 8.73 39.94
CA LEU A 15 -34.02 8.66 38.86
C LEU A 15 -33.10 7.46 39.13
N LEU A 16 -33.20 6.40 38.33
CA LEU A 16 -32.28 5.28 38.43
C LEU A 16 -30.95 5.63 37.76
N SER A 17 -29.84 5.23 38.37
CA SER A 17 -28.49 5.39 37.82
C SER A 17 -28.17 4.45 36.65
N SER A 18 -29.00 3.42 36.44
CA SER A 18 -28.87 2.43 35.38
C SER A 18 -30.24 1.98 34.85
N ASP A 19 -30.23 1.31 33.70
CA ASP A 19 -31.39 0.66 33.09
C ASP A 19 -31.01 -0.76 32.64
N LYS A 20 -31.99 -1.52 32.14
CA LYS A 20 -31.80 -2.90 31.69
C LYS A 20 -30.77 -3.09 30.56
N TYR A 21 -30.34 -2.03 29.89
CA TYR A 21 -29.36 -2.07 28.80
C TYR A 21 -27.95 -1.71 29.27
N ARG A 22 -27.82 -0.85 30.29
CA ARG A 22 -26.54 -0.50 30.92
C ARG A 22 -26.12 -1.44 32.04
N ASP A 23 -27.08 -2.05 32.74
CA ASP A 23 -26.83 -2.90 33.91
C ASP A 23 -27.99 -3.91 34.08
N ALA A 24 -28.02 -4.92 33.20
CA ALA A 24 -29.07 -5.92 33.18
C ALA A 24 -29.07 -6.83 34.42
N GLU A 25 -27.91 -7.06 35.03
CA GLU A 25 -27.75 -8.00 36.16
C GLU A 25 -28.33 -7.44 37.47
N ASN A 26 -28.25 -6.12 37.69
CA ASN A 26 -28.82 -5.48 38.88
C ASN A 26 -30.25 -4.95 38.65
N TYR A 27 -30.83 -5.16 37.47
CA TYR A 27 -32.16 -4.68 37.16
C TYR A 27 -33.24 -5.57 37.79
N ASN A 28 -33.77 -5.13 38.92
CA ASN A 28 -34.91 -5.78 39.58
C ASN A 28 -36.24 -5.16 39.13
N GLU A 29 -36.99 -5.87 38.29
CA GLU A 29 -38.34 -5.45 37.91
C GLU A 29 -39.29 -5.48 39.10
N ASN A 30 -39.85 -4.32 39.45
CA ASN A 30 -40.89 -4.20 40.48
C ASN A 30 -42.24 -3.90 39.82
N ALA A 31 -43.18 -4.85 39.93
CA ALA A 31 -44.54 -4.74 39.41
C ALA A 31 -45.34 -3.53 39.94
N SER A 32 -44.90 -2.93 41.04
CA SER A 32 -45.53 -1.77 41.69
C SER A 32 -45.10 -0.42 41.09
N SER A 33 -44.08 -0.42 40.22
CA SER A 33 -43.53 0.79 39.61
C SER A 33 -43.66 0.76 38.09
N ARG A 34 -44.03 1.88 37.48
CA ARG A 34 -43.96 2.03 36.02
C ARG A 34 -42.60 2.63 35.66
N HIS A 35 -41.83 1.89 34.88
CA HIS A 35 -40.51 2.33 34.48
C HIS A 35 -40.60 3.10 33.15
N PHE A 36 -40.27 4.39 33.20
CA PHE A 36 -40.15 5.25 32.03
C PHE A 36 -38.66 5.42 31.72
N SER A 37 -38.22 4.93 30.56
CA SER A 37 -36.88 5.15 30.04
C SER A 37 -36.94 6.00 28.77
N ILE A 38 -35.85 6.72 28.49
CA ILE A 38 -35.62 7.28 27.15
C ILE A 38 -35.59 6.10 26.18
N LEU A 39 -36.17 6.26 24.98
CA LEU A 39 -36.11 5.23 23.95
C LEU A 39 -34.64 4.93 23.65
N SER A 40 -34.21 3.70 23.92
CA SER A 40 -32.86 3.27 23.59
C SER A 40 -32.84 2.75 22.16
N LEU A 41 -31.96 3.30 21.32
CA LEU A 41 -31.69 2.78 19.98
C LEU A 41 -31.11 1.35 20.01
N CYS A 42 -30.59 0.89 21.15
CA CYS A 42 -30.20 -0.52 21.33
C CYS A 42 -31.39 -1.48 21.34
N SER A 43 -32.63 -1.00 21.49
CA SER A 43 -33.83 -1.86 21.52
C SER A 43 -34.08 -2.58 20.20
N SER A 44 -33.54 -2.09 19.07
CA SER A 44 -33.61 -2.76 17.78
C SER A 44 -32.48 -3.78 17.56
N SER A 45 -31.62 -4.01 18.56
CA SER A 45 -30.44 -4.88 18.47
C SER A 45 -29.56 -4.59 17.25
N PRO A 46 -29.05 -3.35 17.10
CA PRO A 46 -28.34 -2.94 15.88
C PRO A 46 -26.98 -3.62 15.69
N CYS A 47 -26.31 -4.02 16.78
CA CYS A 47 -25.00 -4.65 16.72
C CYS A 47 -25.11 -6.11 16.25
N GLN A 48 -24.33 -6.46 15.23
CA GLN A 48 -24.30 -7.78 14.61
C GLN A 48 -23.22 -8.67 15.24
N ASN A 49 -23.22 -9.96 14.87
CA ASN A 49 -22.17 -10.92 15.21
C ASN A 49 -21.86 -11.05 16.71
N GLY A 50 -22.88 -10.88 17.57
CA GLY A 50 -22.73 -10.96 19.02
C GLY A 50 -22.18 -9.69 19.67
N GLY A 51 -22.06 -8.58 18.93
CA GLY A 51 -21.65 -7.30 19.48
C GLY A 51 -22.61 -6.79 20.57
N THR A 52 -22.05 -6.16 21.60
CA THR A 52 -22.81 -5.57 22.70
C THR A 52 -23.15 -4.12 22.39
N CYS A 53 -24.45 -3.78 22.38
CA CYS A 53 -24.91 -2.42 22.16
C CYS A 53 -24.88 -1.61 23.46
N ILE A 54 -24.14 -0.49 23.45
CA ILE A 54 -24.07 0.44 24.58
C ILE A 54 -24.84 1.71 24.21
N PRO A 55 -25.96 2.00 24.90
CA PRO A 55 -26.73 3.19 24.60
C PRO A 55 -26.06 4.47 25.12
N ASN A 56 -26.15 5.53 24.32
CA ASN A 56 -25.69 6.88 24.66
C ASN A 56 -26.86 7.87 24.63
N TYR A 57 -27.54 7.97 25.78
CA TYR A 57 -28.73 8.81 25.94
C TYR A 57 -28.50 10.31 25.80
N LYS A 58 -27.24 10.79 25.90
CA LYS A 58 -26.94 12.22 25.82
C LYS A 58 -27.03 12.74 24.38
N TYR A 59 -26.63 11.90 23.43
CA TYR A 59 -26.55 12.25 22.01
C TYR A 59 -27.61 11.53 21.18
N ASP A 60 -28.54 10.82 21.83
CA ASP A 60 -29.52 9.96 21.17
C ASP A 60 -28.85 8.99 20.18
N SER A 61 -27.79 8.31 20.65
CA SER A 61 -26.97 7.41 19.85
C SER A 61 -26.64 6.11 20.59
N TYR A 62 -25.87 5.22 19.97
CA TYR A 62 -25.35 4.01 20.58
C TYR A 62 -23.98 3.67 19.99
N ASP A 63 -23.20 2.87 20.72
CA ASP A 63 -21.92 2.33 20.27
C ASP A 63 -21.98 0.80 20.34
N CYS A 64 -21.41 0.12 19.35
CA CYS A 64 -21.27 -1.34 19.37
C CYS A 64 -19.88 -1.75 19.86
N LEU A 65 -19.82 -2.50 20.95
CA LEU A 65 -18.62 -3.23 21.35
C LEU A 65 -18.56 -4.57 20.63
N CYS A 66 -17.62 -4.70 19.70
CA CYS A 66 -17.50 -5.91 18.90
C CYS A 66 -16.80 -7.03 19.63
N GLU A 67 -17.32 -8.24 19.42
CA GLU A 67 -16.67 -9.48 19.81
C GLU A 67 -15.35 -9.68 19.06
N GLN A 68 -14.44 -10.46 19.66
CA GLN A 68 -13.13 -10.70 19.07
C GLN A 68 -13.24 -11.28 17.65
N GLY A 69 -12.57 -10.63 16.70
CA GLY A 69 -12.58 -11.01 15.28
C GLY A 69 -13.66 -10.31 14.44
N PHE A 70 -14.41 -9.37 15.02
CA PHE A 70 -15.34 -8.50 14.30
C PHE A 70 -15.00 -7.02 14.50
N VAL A 71 -15.31 -6.23 13.49
CA VAL A 71 -15.06 -4.79 13.41
C VAL A 71 -16.16 -4.13 12.58
N GLY A 72 -16.18 -2.80 12.55
CA GLY A 72 -17.22 -2.01 11.91
C GLY A 72 -18.12 -1.33 12.93
N GLU A 73 -18.93 -0.39 12.45
CA GLU A 73 -19.84 0.40 13.30
C GLU A 73 -20.88 -0.50 13.98
N TYR A 74 -21.32 -1.54 13.27
CA TYR A 74 -22.30 -2.51 13.74
C TYR A 74 -21.69 -3.89 13.93
N CYS A 75 -20.36 -4.00 14.04
CA CYS A 75 -19.64 -5.27 14.12
C CYS A 75 -19.93 -6.22 12.95
N GLU A 76 -20.28 -5.65 11.79
CA GLU A 76 -20.74 -6.37 10.61
C GLU A 76 -19.60 -7.02 9.81
N LYS A 77 -18.36 -6.58 10.03
CA LYS A 77 -17.19 -7.03 9.27
C LYS A 77 -16.37 -8.02 10.09
N ALA A 78 -16.19 -9.23 9.55
CA ALA A 78 -15.28 -10.21 10.10
C ALA A 78 -13.83 -9.88 9.67
N VAL A 79 -12.91 -9.92 10.62
CA VAL A 79 -11.48 -9.66 10.39
C VAL A 79 -10.84 -10.86 9.72
N LYS A 80 -10.19 -10.63 8.58
CA LYS A 80 -9.52 -11.68 7.80
C LYS A 80 -8.00 -11.61 7.88
N SER A 81 -7.43 -10.49 8.29
CA SER A 81 -5.97 -10.35 8.43
C SER A 81 -5.58 -9.39 9.56
N CYS A 82 -4.35 -9.50 10.03
CA CYS A 82 -3.78 -8.57 11.00
C CYS A 82 -3.66 -7.15 10.45
N LYS A 83 -3.51 -7.01 9.14
CA LYS A 83 -3.44 -5.70 8.49
C LYS A 83 -4.76 -4.94 8.59
N GLU A 84 -5.88 -5.62 8.38
CA GLU A 84 -7.20 -5.01 8.52
C GLU A 84 -7.38 -4.41 9.93
N LEU A 85 -6.93 -5.12 10.97
CA LEU A 85 -6.96 -4.59 12.34
C LEU A 85 -6.02 -3.41 12.55
N TYR A 86 -4.81 -3.50 12.02
CA TYR A 86 -3.86 -2.40 12.10
C TYR A 86 -4.42 -1.12 11.46
N ASP A 87 -5.12 -1.23 10.33
CA ASP A 87 -5.71 -0.07 9.65
C ASP A 87 -6.84 0.58 10.45
N ILE A 88 -7.57 -0.21 11.25
CA ILE A 88 -8.69 0.26 12.07
C ILE A 88 -8.18 0.92 13.33
N TYR A 89 -7.32 0.24 14.09
CA TYR A 89 -6.91 0.69 15.42
C TYR A 89 -5.61 1.49 15.43
N ARG A 90 -4.77 1.36 14.39
CA ARG A 90 -3.39 1.91 14.33
C ARG A 90 -2.57 1.62 15.59
N SER A 91 -2.80 0.45 16.18
CA SER A 91 -2.08 0.00 17.37
C SER A 91 -0.76 -0.65 16.97
N GLU A 92 0.32 -0.29 17.68
CA GLU A 92 1.63 -0.94 17.56
C GLU A 92 1.78 -2.13 18.52
N VAL A 93 0.79 -2.36 19.38
CA VAL A 93 0.84 -3.43 20.38
C VAL A 93 0.51 -4.77 19.72
N ARG A 94 1.37 -5.78 19.93
CA ARG A 94 1.08 -7.16 19.54
C ARG A 94 -0.21 -7.63 20.20
N GLN A 95 -1.11 -8.18 19.41
CA GLN A 95 -2.45 -8.52 19.88
C GLN A 95 -2.80 -9.94 19.45
N LEU A 96 -3.35 -10.70 20.40
CA LEU A 96 -3.97 -11.98 20.12
C LEU A 96 -5.36 -11.72 19.52
N VAL A 97 -5.59 -12.27 18.34
CA VAL A 97 -6.76 -11.98 17.51
C VAL A 97 -7.33 -13.26 16.97
N THR A 98 -8.66 -13.36 16.93
CA THR A 98 -9.37 -14.41 16.20
C THR A 98 -9.68 -13.96 14.78
N LEU A 99 -8.98 -14.50 13.78
CA LEU A 99 -9.27 -14.28 12.36
C LEU A 99 -10.38 -15.21 11.88
N ARG A 100 -11.30 -14.70 11.07
CA ARG A 100 -12.43 -15.46 10.51
C ARG A 100 -12.14 -15.82 9.05
N LEU A 101 -11.49 -16.97 8.85
CA LEU A 101 -11.04 -17.46 7.54
C LEU A 101 -11.98 -18.55 7.03
N GLY A 102 -13.02 -18.17 6.27
CA GLY A 102 -14.03 -19.11 5.80
C GLY A 102 -14.93 -19.58 6.95
N SER A 103 -15.12 -20.89 7.13
CA SER A 103 -16.05 -21.46 8.12
C SER A 103 -15.46 -21.63 9.52
N LYS A 104 -14.13 -21.56 9.71
CA LYS A 104 -13.48 -21.79 11.00
C LYS A 104 -12.65 -20.58 11.46
N PRO A 105 -12.85 -20.09 12.70
CA PRO A 105 -11.98 -19.08 13.28
C PRO A 105 -10.57 -19.63 13.56
N VAL A 106 -9.58 -18.74 13.51
CA VAL A 106 -8.17 -19.05 13.80
C VAL A 106 -7.60 -17.96 14.70
N SER A 107 -7.11 -18.35 15.88
CA SER A 107 -6.41 -17.46 16.79
C SER A 107 -4.96 -17.27 16.33
N VAL A 108 -4.52 -16.01 16.21
CA VAL A 108 -3.16 -15.65 15.83
C VAL A 108 -2.65 -14.47 16.64
N LEU A 109 -1.36 -14.46 16.95
CA LEU A 109 -0.68 -13.29 17.50
C LEU A 109 -0.22 -12.39 16.36
N CYS A 110 -1.00 -11.34 16.10
CA CYS A 110 -0.65 -10.34 15.11
C CYS A 110 0.61 -9.57 15.52
N GLN A 111 1.59 -9.53 14.61
CA GLN A 111 2.79 -8.71 14.80
C GLN A 111 2.48 -7.31 14.26
N MET A 112 2.37 -6.35 15.15
CA MET A 112 2.01 -4.97 14.83
C MET A 112 3.24 -4.05 14.92
N GLY A 113 3.20 -2.92 14.22
CA GLY A 113 4.28 -1.94 14.20
C GLY A 113 5.47 -2.37 13.33
N ASP A 114 6.61 -1.72 13.51
CA ASP A 114 7.86 -2.09 12.84
C ASP A 114 8.77 -2.91 13.77
N PHE A 115 9.01 -4.15 13.39
CA PHE A 115 9.91 -5.08 14.09
C PHE A 115 11.03 -5.61 13.17
N GLY A 116 11.29 -4.93 12.06
CA GLY A 116 12.26 -5.33 11.03
C GLY A 116 11.64 -5.80 9.72
N CYS A 117 10.31 -5.85 9.65
CA CYS A 117 9.55 -6.12 8.42
C CYS A 117 8.91 -4.84 7.83
N GLY A 118 9.10 -3.68 8.48
CA GLY A 118 8.39 -2.46 8.16
C GLY A 118 7.05 -2.35 8.89
N VAL A 119 6.56 -1.10 8.98
CA VAL A 119 5.37 -0.72 9.75
C VAL A 119 4.10 -1.41 9.22
N GLY A 120 3.39 -2.09 10.12
CA GLY A 120 1.98 -2.44 9.94
C GLY A 120 1.56 -3.73 10.62
N GLY A 121 0.41 -4.28 10.23
CA GLY A 121 -0.12 -5.53 10.77
C GLY A 121 0.29 -6.74 9.95
N TRP A 122 1.24 -7.51 10.46
CA TRP A 122 1.77 -8.72 9.83
C TRP A 122 1.05 -9.97 10.35
N THR A 123 0.52 -10.76 9.41
CA THR A 123 -0.26 -11.98 9.71
C THR A 123 0.66 -13.19 9.73
N PRO A 124 0.81 -13.91 10.85
CA PRO A 124 1.67 -15.09 10.90
C PRO A 124 1.10 -16.22 10.02
N VAL A 125 2.00 -16.98 9.41
CA VAL A 125 1.64 -18.05 8.46
C VAL A 125 2.18 -19.39 8.90
N MET A 126 3.49 -19.44 9.12
CA MET A 126 4.20 -20.69 9.39
C MET A 126 5.45 -20.41 10.22
N LYS A 127 5.78 -21.38 11.08
CA LYS A 127 7.01 -21.42 11.87
C LYS A 127 7.70 -22.74 11.64
N ILE A 128 8.99 -22.72 11.29
CA ILE A 128 9.73 -23.90 10.82
C ILE A 128 10.98 -24.06 11.67
N ASP A 129 11.16 -25.23 12.29
CA ASP A 129 12.39 -25.53 13.02
C ASP A 129 13.34 -26.26 12.07
N GLY A 130 14.45 -25.62 11.72
CA GLY A 130 15.46 -26.18 10.82
C GLY A 130 16.08 -27.50 11.29
N SER A 131 15.88 -27.85 12.57
CA SER A 131 16.32 -29.10 13.19
C SER A 131 15.33 -30.24 13.04
N LYS A 132 14.12 -29.98 12.54
CA LYS A 132 13.05 -30.95 12.40
C LYS A 132 12.70 -31.20 10.94
N ALA A 133 12.33 -32.43 10.64
CA ALA A 133 11.93 -32.85 9.30
C ALA A 133 10.49 -32.43 8.93
N THR A 134 9.72 -31.86 9.87
CA THR A 134 8.28 -31.54 9.73
C THR A 134 8.00 -30.79 8.44
N PHE A 135 8.75 -29.71 8.18
CA PHE A 135 8.58 -28.88 6.99
C PHE A 135 9.71 -29.05 5.98
N HIS A 136 10.32 -30.24 5.90
CA HIS A 136 11.28 -30.57 4.86
C HIS A 136 10.75 -30.21 3.46
N TYR A 137 11.62 -29.93 2.50
CA TYR A 137 11.23 -29.53 1.13
C TYR A 137 10.14 -30.42 0.52
N SER A 138 10.26 -31.73 0.70
CA SER A 138 9.32 -32.72 0.16
C SER A 138 8.08 -32.99 1.03
N ALA A 139 7.92 -32.28 2.15
CA ALA A 139 6.80 -32.49 3.05
C ALA A 139 5.45 -32.12 2.41
N HIS A 140 4.44 -32.95 2.64
CA HIS A 140 3.09 -32.73 2.13
C HIS A 140 2.43 -31.44 2.66
N TYR A 141 2.90 -30.89 3.78
CA TYR A 141 2.42 -29.64 4.36
C TYR A 141 2.53 -28.45 3.41
N TRP A 142 3.41 -28.48 2.40
CA TRP A 142 3.51 -27.40 1.42
C TRP A 142 2.37 -27.38 0.40
N SER A 143 1.68 -28.51 0.21
CA SER A 143 0.70 -28.73 -0.85
C SER A 143 -0.66 -29.23 -0.33
N ASP A 144 -0.94 -29.07 0.96
CA ASP A 144 -2.24 -29.41 1.54
C ASP A 144 -2.88 -28.23 2.32
N TYR A 145 -4.15 -28.42 2.69
CA TYR A 145 -4.93 -27.48 3.49
C TYR A 145 -5.00 -27.89 4.97
N LYS A 146 -4.03 -28.67 5.44
CA LYS A 146 -3.99 -29.12 6.85
C LYS A 146 -3.12 -28.17 7.65
N GLY A 147 -3.66 -27.72 8.79
CA GLY A 147 -2.90 -26.98 9.78
C GLY A 147 -2.01 -27.91 10.60
N TYR A 148 -0.95 -27.36 11.17
CA TYR A 148 -0.04 -28.06 12.08
C TYR A 148 0.17 -27.18 13.31
N ASN A 149 -0.03 -27.75 14.51
CA ASN A 149 0.15 -27.05 15.79
C ASN A 149 -0.44 -25.62 15.80
N LEU A 150 -1.76 -25.51 15.63
CA LEU A 150 -2.46 -24.22 15.57
C LEU A 150 -2.19 -23.30 16.78
N PRO A 151 -2.09 -23.80 18.03
CA PRO A 151 -1.74 -22.97 19.19
C PRO A 151 -0.38 -22.28 19.04
N GLY A 152 0.55 -22.83 18.24
CA GLY A 152 1.80 -22.18 17.90
C GLY A 152 1.63 -20.88 17.09
N GLY A 153 0.44 -20.57 16.59
CA GLY A 153 0.09 -19.27 16.00
C GLY A 153 -0.23 -18.18 17.02
N GLU A 154 -0.53 -18.54 18.26
CA GLU A 154 -0.92 -17.63 19.34
C GLU A 154 0.30 -17.02 20.07
N THR A 155 1.50 -17.45 19.69
CA THR A 155 2.77 -17.02 20.29
C THR A 155 3.63 -16.27 19.27
N GLY A 156 4.58 -15.46 19.78
CA GLY A 156 5.50 -14.66 18.96
C GLY A 156 6.63 -15.47 18.35
N PHE A 157 7.85 -14.91 18.36
CA PHE A 157 9.05 -15.54 17.78
C PHE A 157 9.69 -16.60 18.71
N ASP A 158 8.90 -17.63 19.04
CA ASP A 158 9.29 -18.78 19.85
C ASP A 158 9.79 -19.97 18.99
N GLY A 159 10.13 -21.09 19.64
CA GLY A 159 10.65 -22.29 18.99
C GLY A 159 9.59 -23.35 18.64
N GLN A 160 8.31 -22.99 18.62
CA GLN A 160 7.24 -23.94 18.31
C GLN A 160 6.89 -23.90 16.82
N GLU A 161 7.04 -25.03 16.15
CA GLU A 161 6.63 -25.20 14.76
C GLU A 161 5.12 -25.01 14.61
N SER A 162 4.67 -24.37 13.53
CA SER A 162 3.25 -24.19 13.24
C SER A 162 3.00 -23.99 11.75
N LYS A 163 1.82 -24.38 11.30
CA LYS A 163 1.26 -24.05 9.98
C LYS A 163 -0.19 -23.65 10.18
N LEU A 164 -0.50 -22.41 9.84
CA LEU A 164 -1.81 -21.81 10.09
C LEU A 164 -2.66 -21.76 8.81
N PRO A 165 -4.00 -21.72 8.91
CA PRO A 165 -4.87 -21.55 7.75
C PRO A 165 -4.65 -20.26 6.96
N THR A 166 -3.99 -19.27 7.56
CA THR A 166 -3.49 -18.06 6.87
C THR A 166 -2.53 -18.39 5.72
N TYR A 167 -1.91 -19.58 5.69
CA TYR A 167 -1.10 -20.07 4.57
C TYR A 167 -1.87 -20.17 3.25
N TRP A 168 -3.14 -20.55 3.29
CA TRP A 168 -3.96 -20.80 2.10
C TRP A 168 -5.18 -19.88 1.98
N ASN A 169 -5.56 -19.15 3.04
CA ASN A 169 -6.77 -18.31 3.05
C ASN A 169 -6.48 -16.79 3.03
N VAL A 170 -5.23 -16.36 3.12
CA VAL A 170 -4.88 -14.93 3.20
C VAL A 170 -4.03 -14.52 2.00
N SER A 171 -4.58 -13.60 1.21
CA SER A 171 -3.85 -12.91 0.14
C SER A 171 -2.81 -11.96 0.70
N PHE A 172 -1.75 -11.71 -0.06
CA PHE A 172 -0.68 -10.80 0.35
C PHE A 172 -0.05 -10.09 -0.85
N SER A 173 0.59 -8.97 -0.56
CA SER A 173 1.44 -8.20 -1.49
C SER A 173 2.90 -8.13 -1.02
N LYS A 174 3.17 -8.51 0.23
CA LYS A 174 4.51 -8.66 0.79
C LYS A 174 4.58 -9.89 1.70
N ILE A 175 5.76 -10.51 1.74
CA ILE A 175 6.10 -11.59 2.67
C ILE A 175 7.26 -11.10 3.52
N CYS A 176 7.15 -11.26 4.84
CA CYS A 176 8.29 -11.13 5.73
C CYS A 176 8.80 -12.51 6.13
N LEU A 177 10.10 -12.69 5.96
CA LEU A 177 10.83 -13.89 6.29
C LEU A 177 11.76 -13.58 7.45
N GLY A 178 11.65 -14.33 8.54
CA GLY A 178 12.50 -14.18 9.71
C GLY A 178 13.28 -15.43 10.02
N MET A 179 14.53 -15.31 10.43
CA MET A 179 15.32 -16.42 10.97
C MET A 179 15.87 -16.06 12.34
N LYS A 180 15.75 -16.99 13.29
CA LYS A 180 16.32 -16.89 14.62
C LYS A 180 17.41 -17.93 14.81
N ILE A 181 18.62 -17.44 15.10
CA ILE A 181 19.82 -18.24 15.37
C ILE A 181 20.36 -17.80 16.73
N GLY A 182 20.25 -18.69 17.72
CA GLY A 182 20.51 -18.32 19.12
C GLY A 182 19.56 -17.19 19.57
N GLN A 183 20.15 -16.05 19.97
CA GLN A 183 19.39 -14.86 20.38
C GLN A 183 19.16 -13.86 19.25
N GLN A 184 19.80 -14.04 18.08
CA GLN A 184 19.67 -13.11 16.97
C GLN A 184 18.45 -13.47 16.13
N LEU A 185 17.55 -12.51 15.95
CA LEU A 185 16.39 -12.61 15.08
C LEU A 185 16.53 -11.55 13.98
N ARG A 186 16.51 -12.00 12.73
CA ARG A 186 16.74 -11.15 11.55
C ARG A 186 15.62 -11.36 10.55
N PHE A 187 15.25 -10.29 9.85
CA PHE A 187 14.14 -10.29 8.91
C PHE A 187 14.58 -9.76 7.55
N ILE A 188 13.92 -10.26 6.50
CA ILE A 188 13.91 -9.67 5.16
C ILE A 188 12.47 -9.63 4.64
N VAL A 189 12.20 -8.70 3.73
CA VAL A 189 10.88 -8.54 3.11
C VAL A 189 10.99 -8.78 1.61
N ILE A 190 10.06 -9.56 1.07
CA ILE A 190 9.91 -9.81 -0.36
C ILE A 190 8.61 -9.16 -0.82
N ASN A 191 8.68 -8.28 -1.81
CA ASN A 191 7.50 -7.75 -2.48
C ASN A 191 7.00 -8.80 -3.47
N GLN A 192 5.87 -9.44 -3.16
CA GLN A 192 5.27 -10.48 -3.98
C GLN A 192 3.77 -10.46 -3.78
N GLN A 193 3.02 -10.39 -4.88
CA GLN A 193 1.55 -10.48 -4.85
C GLN A 193 1.09 -11.90 -5.16
N ALA A 194 0.18 -12.42 -4.34
CA ALA A 194 -0.50 -13.70 -4.57
C ALA A 194 -1.79 -13.83 -3.74
N ASP A 195 -2.67 -14.73 -4.18
CA ASP A 195 -3.91 -15.05 -3.46
C ASP A 195 -3.65 -15.77 -2.14
N SER A 196 -2.57 -16.53 -2.04
CA SER A 196 -2.10 -17.16 -0.81
C SER A 196 -0.69 -17.72 -0.99
N LEU A 197 -0.05 -18.17 0.10
CA LEU A 197 1.29 -18.77 0.00
C LEU A 197 1.19 -20.18 -0.59
N TYR A 198 0.07 -20.86 -0.31
CA TYR A 198 -0.30 -22.11 -0.96
C TYR A 198 -0.29 -21.99 -2.49
N SER A 199 -0.94 -20.97 -3.07
CA SER A 199 -1.01 -20.84 -4.54
C SER A 199 0.34 -20.54 -5.20
N LEU A 200 1.32 -20.01 -4.46
CA LEU A 200 2.69 -19.82 -4.96
C LEU A 200 3.58 -21.06 -4.85
N ILE A 201 3.29 -21.97 -3.91
CA ILE A 201 4.21 -23.05 -3.56
C ILE A 201 3.69 -24.43 -3.96
N ALA A 202 2.40 -24.69 -3.79
CA ALA A 202 1.83 -26.04 -3.82
C ALA A 202 1.98 -26.76 -5.17
N ASP A 203 2.04 -26.02 -6.27
CA ASP A 203 2.20 -26.58 -7.62
C ASP A 203 3.65 -27.00 -7.95
N GLY A 204 4.59 -26.72 -7.05
CA GLY A 204 6.01 -27.05 -7.22
C GLY A 204 6.74 -26.25 -8.31
N GLN A 205 6.09 -25.29 -8.96
CA GLN A 205 6.70 -24.51 -10.03
C GLN A 205 7.67 -23.48 -9.46
N TYR A 206 8.83 -23.36 -10.11
CA TYR A 206 9.83 -22.36 -9.74
C TYR A 206 9.34 -20.96 -10.14
N ARG A 207 9.47 -20.00 -9.22
CA ARG A 207 9.19 -18.59 -9.46
C ARG A 207 10.31 -17.75 -8.87
N ALA A 208 11.00 -17.00 -9.73
CA ALA A 208 12.04 -16.08 -9.28
C ALA A 208 11.42 -14.92 -8.47
N THR A 209 12.16 -14.39 -7.50
CA THR A 209 11.83 -13.09 -6.93
C THR A 209 12.77 -12.02 -7.52
N SER A 210 12.86 -10.85 -6.91
CA SER A 210 13.80 -9.80 -7.30
C SER A 210 14.82 -9.54 -6.18
N MET A 211 15.03 -10.53 -5.31
CA MET A 211 15.91 -10.40 -4.16
C MET A 211 17.36 -10.68 -4.54
N SER A 212 18.27 -9.86 -4.01
CA SER A 212 19.70 -10.09 -4.21
C SER A 212 20.22 -11.20 -3.30
N ARG A 213 21.33 -11.81 -3.70
CA ARG A 213 22.10 -12.74 -2.86
C ARG A 213 22.44 -12.16 -1.49
N SER A 214 22.82 -10.89 -1.42
CA SER A 214 23.19 -10.23 -0.16
C SER A 214 22.00 -10.16 0.79
N LYS A 215 20.79 -9.88 0.28
CA LYS A 215 19.58 -9.87 1.11
C LYS A 215 19.30 -11.24 1.72
N TRP A 216 19.43 -12.33 0.97
CA TRP A 216 19.28 -13.67 1.55
C TRP A 216 20.31 -13.96 2.66
N LYS A 217 21.54 -13.46 2.52
CA LYS A 217 22.58 -13.58 3.55
C LYS A 217 22.27 -12.78 4.82
N GLU A 218 21.49 -11.70 4.75
CA GLU A 218 21.08 -10.91 5.93
C GLU A 218 20.30 -11.73 6.95
N LEU A 219 19.54 -12.75 6.53
CA LEU A 219 18.83 -13.66 7.45
C LEU A 219 19.76 -14.41 8.40
N ILE A 220 20.98 -14.71 7.95
CA ILE A 220 21.98 -15.47 8.71
C ILE A 220 22.99 -14.53 9.39
N GLY A 221 23.26 -13.37 8.79
CA GLY A 221 24.21 -12.38 9.30
C GLY A 221 25.65 -12.67 8.88
N SER A 222 26.62 -12.34 9.73
CA SER A 222 28.05 -12.44 9.40
C SER A 222 28.55 -13.86 9.14
N GLN A 223 27.80 -14.89 9.57
CA GLN A 223 28.13 -16.29 9.33
C GLN A 223 27.59 -16.84 8.01
N ALA A 224 26.80 -16.05 7.27
CA ALA A 224 26.20 -16.47 6.02
C ALA A 224 27.25 -16.91 4.99
N SER A 225 26.99 -18.04 4.33
CA SER A 225 27.88 -18.60 3.32
C SER A 225 27.09 -19.17 2.15
N LEU A 226 27.51 -18.90 0.92
CA LEU A 226 26.91 -19.42 -0.31
C LEU A 226 28.01 -19.61 -1.38
N GLN A 227 27.83 -20.46 -2.38
CA GLN A 227 28.76 -20.55 -3.52
C GLN A 227 28.50 -19.42 -4.55
N HIS A 228 29.50 -18.98 -5.30
CA HIS A 228 29.48 -17.67 -5.99
C HIS A 228 28.74 -17.57 -7.32
N LYS A 229 28.46 -18.68 -8.02
CA LYS A 229 28.09 -18.63 -9.44
C LYS A 229 26.58 -18.70 -9.65
N CYS A 230 26.00 -19.89 -9.78
CA CYS A 230 24.54 -19.99 -9.86
C CYS A 230 23.91 -19.29 -8.66
N THR A 231 22.90 -18.46 -8.91
CA THR A 231 22.13 -17.78 -7.88
C THR A 231 20.67 -17.88 -8.29
N LYS A 232 20.02 -18.98 -7.92
CA LYS A 232 18.62 -19.24 -8.26
C LYS A 232 17.79 -19.06 -7.00
N GLU A 233 17.00 -18.00 -6.96
CA GLU A 233 16.31 -17.56 -5.75
C GLU A 233 14.82 -17.37 -5.99
N GLY A 234 14.03 -17.55 -4.94
CA GLY A 234 12.59 -17.36 -4.95
C GLY A 234 11.82 -18.57 -4.44
N PHE A 235 10.68 -18.87 -5.06
CA PHE A 235 9.78 -19.95 -4.66
C PHE A 235 10.10 -21.23 -5.42
N ASN A 236 10.07 -22.36 -4.70
CA ASN A 236 10.45 -23.68 -5.21
C ASN A 236 11.80 -23.62 -5.95
N ALA A 237 12.80 -23.00 -5.34
CA ALA A 237 14.16 -22.94 -5.89
C ALA A 237 14.82 -24.33 -5.77
N PHE A 238 15.19 -24.91 -6.90
CA PHE A 238 15.90 -26.19 -6.97
C PHE A 238 16.88 -26.21 -8.13
N CYS A 239 17.87 -27.10 -8.00
CA CYS A 239 18.85 -27.41 -9.03
C CYS A 239 18.54 -28.76 -9.69
N SER A 240 19.02 -28.96 -10.91
CA SER A 240 18.51 -30.01 -11.81
C SER A 240 18.61 -31.43 -11.28
N TRP A 241 19.63 -31.76 -10.46
CA TRP A 241 19.75 -33.12 -9.92
C TRP A 241 19.02 -33.26 -8.59
N SER A 242 18.34 -34.40 -8.43
CA SER A 242 17.35 -34.64 -7.38
C SER A 242 17.90 -34.64 -5.95
N GLY A 243 19.20 -34.82 -5.75
CA GLY A 243 19.85 -34.81 -4.43
C GLY A 243 20.47 -33.48 -4.01
N ASN A 244 20.44 -32.45 -4.87
CA ASN A 244 21.08 -31.17 -4.59
C ASN A 244 20.22 -30.26 -3.74
N SER A 245 20.82 -29.15 -3.29
CA SER A 245 20.15 -28.12 -2.49
C SER A 245 18.84 -27.64 -3.14
N LYS A 246 17.78 -27.56 -2.32
CA LYS A 246 16.46 -27.03 -2.67
C LYS A 246 15.87 -26.20 -1.54
N ALA A 247 14.99 -25.27 -1.89
CA ALA A 247 14.26 -24.42 -0.95
C ALA A 247 12.84 -24.14 -1.46
N ARG A 248 11.83 -24.20 -0.58
CA ARG A 248 10.47 -23.76 -0.93
C ARG A 248 10.37 -22.25 -1.04
N ILE A 249 11.09 -21.55 -0.17
CA ILE A 249 11.33 -20.11 -0.25
C ILE A 249 12.80 -19.90 0.09
N GLY A 250 13.62 -19.49 -0.87
CA GLY A 250 15.04 -19.38 -0.62
C GLY A 250 15.89 -19.19 -1.86
N ILE A 251 17.19 -19.23 -1.64
CA ILE A 251 18.24 -19.16 -2.65
C ILE A 251 19.02 -20.48 -2.66
N VAL A 252 19.34 -20.97 -3.86
CA VAL A 252 20.28 -22.08 -4.08
C VAL A 252 21.41 -21.61 -4.97
N SER A 253 22.62 -22.10 -4.71
CA SER A 253 23.82 -21.73 -5.46
C SER A 253 24.80 -22.88 -5.66
N ASN A 254 25.64 -22.75 -6.68
CA ASN A 254 26.72 -23.69 -6.99
C ASN A 254 28.00 -22.96 -7.45
N ASN A 255 29.06 -23.73 -7.70
CA ASN A 255 30.35 -23.24 -8.21
C ASN A 255 30.48 -23.32 -9.75
N GLN A 256 29.41 -23.69 -10.45
CA GLN A 256 29.28 -23.71 -11.93
C GLN A 256 28.27 -22.65 -12.40
N ASN A 257 28.15 -22.39 -13.70
CA ASN A 257 27.20 -21.37 -14.20
C ASN A 257 25.81 -21.95 -14.54
N ASP A 258 25.66 -23.27 -14.53
CA ASP A 258 24.51 -23.98 -15.09
C ASP A 258 23.42 -24.36 -14.08
N CYS A 259 23.58 -24.01 -12.79
CA CYS A 259 22.64 -24.34 -11.72
C CYS A 259 22.25 -25.82 -11.64
N ALA A 260 23.09 -26.75 -12.12
CA ALA A 260 22.78 -28.16 -12.13
C ALA A 260 23.08 -28.85 -10.79
N SER A 261 24.23 -28.50 -10.19
CA SER A 261 24.86 -29.17 -9.05
C SER A 261 24.99 -28.30 -7.80
N CYS A 262 23.88 -27.82 -7.22
CA CYS A 262 23.94 -26.89 -6.09
C CYS A 262 24.28 -27.55 -4.75
N ASP A 263 25.33 -27.04 -4.12
CA ASP A 263 25.85 -27.48 -2.83
C ASP A 263 25.70 -26.39 -1.75
N SER A 264 24.91 -25.34 -2.03
CA SER A 264 24.64 -24.28 -1.05
C SER A 264 23.24 -23.70 -1.20
N ARG A 265 22.67 -23.30 -0.05
CA ARG A 265 21.34 -22.71 0.07
C ARG A 265 21.17 -21.88 1.33
N ILE A 266 20.26 -20.92 1.27
CA ILE A 266 19.63 -20.28 2.42
C ILE A 266 18.13 -20.29 2.18
N GLY A 267 17.33 -20.72 3.16
CA GLY A 267 15.89 -20.65 2.98
C GLY A 267 15.03 -21.36 4.02
N PHE A 268 13.78 -21.52 3.64
CA PHE A 268 12.69 -22.11 4.40
C PHE A 268 12.13 -23.31 3.63
N GLY A 269 11.85 -24.39 4.34
CA GLY A 269 11.43 -25.64 3.70
C GLY A 269 12.51 -26.20 2.78
N THR A 270 13.71 -26.34 3.32
CA THR A 270 14.88 -26.76 2.54
C THR A 270 15.14 -28.27 2.65
N GLY A 271 16.07 -28.74 1.81
CA GLY A 271 16.51 -30.13 1.75
C GLY A 271 17.64 -30.32 0.73
N GLY A 272 18.15 -31.55 0.64
CA GLY A 272 19.25 -31.95 -0.23
C GLY A 272 20.64 -31.69 0.34
N SER A 273 21.66 -32.07 -0.44
CA SER A 273 23.08 -31.89 -0.12
C SER A 273 23.44 -30.43 0.17
N PRO A 274 24.34 -30.12 1.13
CA PRO A 274 25.17 -31.06 1.90
C PRO A 274 24.51 -31.75 3.10
N ASP A 275 23.60 -31.11 3.85
CA ASP A 275 22.80 -31.74 4.91
C ASP A 275 21.30 -31.73 4.55
N ASP A 276 20.72 -32.89 4.21
CA ASP A 276 19.30 -33.00 3.86
C ASP A 276 18.36 -32.71 5.06
N SER A 277 18.86 -32.86 6.29
CA SER A 277 18.07 -32.69 7.50
C SER A 277 17.86 -31.22 7.90
N ASN A 278 18.61 -30.28 7.30
CA ASN A 278 18.41 -28.85 7.53
C ASN A 278 17.24 -28.35 6.69
N THR A 279 16.11 -28.09 7.36
CA THR A 279 14.85 -27.64 6.74
C THR A 279 14.67 -26.12 6.78
N CYS A 280 15.50 -25.39 7.54
CA CYS A 280 15.50 -23.94 7.60
C CYS A 280 16.84 -23.41 8.12
N GLY A 281 17.46 -22.50 7.37
CA GLY A 281 18.75 -21.91 7.72
C GLY A 281 19.69 -21.86 6.52
N ASN A 282 20.99 -22.09 6.75
CA ASN A 282 22.04 -22.01 5.74
C ASN A 282 22.86 -23.30 5.67
N GLU A 283 22.91 -23.86 4.48
CA GLU A 283 23.82 -24.94 4.12
C GLU A 283 24.77 -24.45 3.04
N ALA A 284 26.07 -24.69 3.21
CA ALA A 284 27.04 -24.33 2.19
C ALA A 284 28.24 -25.28 2.25
N GLY A 285 28.54 -25.90 1.12
CA GLY A 285 29.72 -26.73 0.93
C GLY A 285 30.44 -26.41 -0.38
N ARG A 286 31.59 -27.07 -0.59
CA ARG A 286 32.37 -27.05 -1.83
C ARG A 286 32.78 -25.63 -2.27
N SER A 287 33.63 -25.01 -1.46
CA SER A 287 34.21 -23.67 -1.70
C SER A 287 33.20 -22.51 -1.75
N PRO A 288 32.36 -22.34 -0.71
CA PRO A 288 31.49 -21.19 -0.59
C PRO A 288 32.25 -19.96 -0.08
N ASP A 289 31.60 -18.80 -0.17
CA ASP A 289 32.20 -17.48 0.05
C ASP A 289 32.62 -17.16 1.49
N ASN A 290 32.19 -17.96 2.47
CA ASN A 290 32.53 -17.81 3.89
C ASN A 290 32.81 -19.17 4.57
N GLY A 291 33.40 -20.09 3.81
CA GLY A 291 33.69 -21.46 4.26
C GLY A 291 32.43 -22.30 4.47
N ASP A 292 32.63 -23.59 4.70
CA ASP A 292 31.51 -24.53 4.84
C ASP A 292 30.67 -24.21 6.09
N LYS A 293 29.33 -24.25 5.94
CA LYS A 293 28.37 -23.90 6.99
C LYS A 293 27.21 -24.90 7.03
N HIS A 294 26.83 -25.26 8.26
CA HIS A 294 25.66 -26.07 8.58
C HIS A 294 24.88 -25.37 9.70
N ILE A 295 24.10 -24.35 9.35
CA ILE A 295 23.40 -23.49 10.31
C ILE A 295 21.91 -23.79 10.24
N LYS A 296 21.37 -24.36 11.31
CA LYS A 296 19.94 -24.58 11.49
C LYS A 296 19.34 -23.38 12.23
N ALA A 297 18.20 -22.91 11.76
CA ALA A 297 17.51 -21.74 12.31
C ALA A 297 16.04 -22.04 12.59
N MET A 298 15.45 -21.26 13.50
CA MET A 298 14.00 -21.18 13.60
C MET A 298 13.49 -20.14 12.61
N GLY A 299 12.71 -20.57 11.62
CA GLY A 299 12.15 -19.74 10.57
C GLY A 299 10.73 -19.26 10.88
N TYR A 300 10.42 -18.02 10.50
CA TYR A 300 9.11 -17.39 10.62
C TYR A 300 8.68 -16.82 9.28
N ILE A 301 7.44 -17.08 8.88
CA ILE A 301 6.84 -16.55 7.66
C ILE A 301 5.60 -15.75 8.05
N LEU A 302 5.53 -14.50 7.61
CA LEU A 302 4.38 -13.62 7.82
C LEU A 302 3.97 -12.96 6.50
N ASN A 303 2.66 -12.80 6.34
CA ASN A 303 2.05 -12.18 5.17
C ASN A 303 1.53 -10.78 5.51
N TYR A 304 1.63 -9.88 4.53
CA TYR A 304 1.08 -8.54 4.58
C TYR A 304 0.35 -8.22 3.30
N PHE A 305 -0.88 -7.73 3.41
CA PHE A 305 -1.71 -7.35 2.27
C PHE A 305 -1.84 -5.84 2.20
N LEU A 306 -1.50 -5.23 1.05
CA LEU A 306 -1.90 -3.86 0.78
C LEU A 306 -3.34 -3.87 0.28
N TYR A 307 -4.27 -3.40 1.10
CA TYR A 307 -5.61 -3.10 0.62
C TYR A 307 -5.51 -1.92 -0.35
N VAL A 308 -5.66 -2.17 -1.66
CA VAL A 308 -6.12 -1.12 -2.57
C VAL A 308 -7.60 -0.99 -2.26
N VAL A 309 -7.99 0.03 -1.49
CA VAL A 309 -9.42 0.30 -1.27
C VAL A 309 -10.00 0.72 -2.61
N GLN A 310 -10.65 -0.21 -3.29
CA GLN A 310 -11.61 0.11 -4.34
C GLN A 310 -12.83 0.67 -3.60
N PHE A 311 -12.81 1.98 -3.32
CA PHE A 311 -13.98 2.68 -2.79
C PHE A 311 -15.08 2.61 -3.85
N VAL A 312 -15.96 1.62 -3.72
CA VAL A 312 -17.30 1.70 -4.29
C VAL A 312 -18.07 2.65 -3.40
N TYR A 313 -18.09 3.93 -3.78
CA TYR A 313 -19.10 4.87 -3.28
C TYR A 313 -20.46 4.44 -3.86
N SER A 314 -21.11 3.47 -3.23
CA SER A 314 -22.53 3.22 -3.45
C SER A 314 -23.31 3.80 -2.27
N ASN A 315 -23.92 4.95 -2.54
CA ASN A 315 -24.98 5.63 -1.79
C ASN A 315 -24.62 6.19 -0.40
N ILE A 316 -24.12 7.43 -0.40
CA ILE A 316 -24.31 8.34 0.73
C ILE A 316 -25.72 8.93 0.58
N ASP A 317 -26.63 8.45 1.42
CA ASP A 317 -27.87 9.17 1.71
C ASP A 317 -27.51 10.47 2.43
N LYS A 318 -27.99 11.57 1.87
CA LYS A 318 -27.90 12.91 2.44
C LYS A 318 -28.85 12.97 3.63
N HIS A 319 -28.39 12.79 4.86
CA HIS A 319 -28.93 13.46 6.07
C HIS A 319 -28.29 12.84 7.31
N THR A 320 -27.20 13.45 7.81
CA THR A 320 -26.84 13.62 9.25
C THR A 320 -25.41 14.16 9.35
N ASP A 321 -25.27 15.47 9.12
CA ASP A 321 -24.14 16.22 9.68
C ASP A 321 -24.48 16.47 11.16
N ILE A 322 -23.73 15.87 12.10
CA ILE A 322 -23.50 16.34 13.49
C ILE A 322 -22.53 15.35 14.18
N PHE A 323 -21.35 15.86 14.54
CA PHE A 323 -20.37 15.37 15.54
C PHE A 323 -19.54 14.09 15.28
N ILE A 324 -18.27 14.29 14.89
CA ILE A 324 -17.12 13.76 15.66
C ILE A 324 -16.13 14.90 15.88
N SER A 325 -16.17 15.48 17.08
CA SER A 325 -15.10 16.31 17.64
C SER A 325 -14.57 15.61 18.89
N ARG A 326 -13.24 15.57 19.02
CA ARG A 326 -12.40 15.11 20.14
C ARG A 326 -11.70 13.77 19.94
N CYS A 327 -10.62 13.79 19.17
CA CYS A 327 -9.42 13.06 19.57
C CYS A 327 -8.62 13.90 20.57
N PHE A 328 -8.04 13.18 21.51
CA PHE A 328 -7.53 13.58 22.80
C PHE A 328 -6.01 13.72 22.67
N ASP A 329 -5.49 14.95 22.72
CA ASP A 329 -4.06 15.21 22.90
C ASP A 329 -3.83 15.56 24.38
N GLN A 330 -3.46 14.57 25.19
CA GLN A 330 -2.88 14.77 26.51
C GLN A 330 -1.38 14.53 26.46
N LYS A 331 -0.63 15.60 26.17
CA LYS A 331 0.62 15.99 26.86
C LYS A 331 1.14 17.29 26.26
N ASN A 332 0.76 18.41 26.89
CA ASN A 332 1.58 19.61 27.09
C ASN A 332 0.71 20.71 27.71
N MET A 333 0.57 20.68 29.03
CA MET A 333 0.27 21.89 29.79
C MET A 333 1.56 22.39 30.41
N LEU A 334 2.03 23.55 29.95
CA LEU A 334 2.57 24.66 30.76
C LEU A 334 3.06 25.78 29.82
N ALA A 335 2.15 26.66 29.41
CA ALA A 335 2.42 28.08 29.15
C ALA A 335 1.07 28.82 29.00
N PRO A 336 0.83 29.94 29.69
CA PRO A 336 -0.39 30.72 29.54
C PRO A 336 -0.39 31.48 28.21
N ALA A 337 -1.61 31.72 27.71
CA ALA A 337 -1.89 32.35 26.43
C ALA A 337 -1.30 33.77 26.29
N SER A 338 -0.70 34.03 25.13
CA SER A 338 -0.55 35.37 24.58
C SER A 338 -0.88 35.35 23.08
N ASP A 339 -1.82 36.22 22.70
CA ASP A 339 -2.30 36.57 21.36
C ASP A 339 -3.16 35.55 20.59
N GLY A 340 -4.47 35.85 20.55
CA GLY A 340 -5.51 35.16 19.81
C GLY A 340 -5.40 35.30 18.29
N LYS A 341 -4.53 34.49 17.68
CA LYS A 341 -4.72 34.00 16.31
C LYS A 341 -4.79 32.47 16.34
N PRO A 342 -5.76 31.82 15.68
CA PRO A 342 -5.77 30.37 15.58
C PRO A 342 -4.45 29.93 14.93
N LYS A 343 -3.70 29.06 15.64
CA LYS A 343 -2.40 28.58 15.18
C LYS A 343 -2.59 27.90 13.83
N ALA A 344 -1.86 28.36 12.82
CA ALA A 344 -1.93 27.78 11.48
C ALA A 344 -1.52 26.29 11.56
N MET A 345 -2.25 25.44 10.84
CA MET A 345 -1.94 24.02 10.76
C MET A 345 -0.52 23.80 10.21
N GLU A 346 0.25 22.96 10.90
CA GLU A 346 1.60 22.57 10.48
C GLU A 346 1.56 21.20 9.78
N TRP A 347 2.27 21.09 8.65
CA TRP A 347 2.36 19.85 7.89
C TRP A 347 3.38 18.88 8.52
N THR A 348 2.90 17.86 9.22
CA THR A 348 3.73 16.76 9.76
C THR A 348 4.01 15.67 8.72
N GLU A 349 4.74 14.61 9.09
CA GLU A 349 4.95 13.45 8.23
C GLU A 349 3.65 12.70 7.93
N ASP A 350 2.81 12.46 8.93
CA ASP A 350 1.49 11.84 8.75
C ASP A 350 0.60 12.62 7.77
N HIS A 351 0.66 13.96 7.83
CA HIS A 351 -0.05 14.80 6.87
C HIS A 351 0.45 14.57 5.44
N ASN A 352 1.77 14.36 5.25
CA ASN A 352 2.33 14.10 3.93
C ASN A 352 1.95 12.71 3.43
N VAL A 353 1.93 11.69 4.30
CA VAL A 353 1.53 10.32 3.94
C VAL A 353 0.09 10.32 3.43
N ILE A 354 -0.85 10.89 4.18
CA ILE A 354 -2.27 10.95 3.78
C ILE A 354 -2.43 11.79 2.51
N PHE A 355 -1.72 12.92 2.42
CA PHE A 355 -1.74 13.77 1.23
C PHE A 355 -1.26 13.05 -0.05
N LEU A 356 -0.11 12.37 0.01
CA LEU A 356 0.46 11.66 -1.12
C LEU A 356 -0.38 10.45 -1.52
N ARG A 357 -0.96 9.74 -0.55
CA ARG A 357 -1.93 8.66 -0.82
C ARG A 357 -3.17 9.17 -1.54
N GLU A 358 -3.71 10.32 -1.14
CA GLU A 358 -4.85 10.92 -1.84
C GLU A 358 -4.48 11.36 -3.26
N ILE A 359 -3.27 11.89 -3.48
CA ILE A 359 -2.79 12.20 -4.84
C ILE A 359 -2.73 10.92 -5.70
N LEU A 360 -2.19 9.82 -5.16
CA LEU A 360 -2.14 8.52 -5.86
C LEU A 360 -3.53 8.02 -6.24
N ALA A 361 -4.47 8.04 -5.30
CA ALA A 361 -5.86 7.63 -5.54
C ALA A 361 -6.62 8.59 -6.47
N SER A 362 -6.14 9.83 -6.60
CA SER A 362 -6.81 10.84 -7.39
C SER A 362 -6.55 10.69 -8.91
N ASP A 363 -5.53 9.95 -9.33
CA ASP A 363 -5.07 9.93 -10.73
C ASP A 363 -4.80 11.35 -11.29
N LEU A 364 -4.36 12.27 -10.43
CA LEU A 364 -4.07 13.66 -10.79
C LEU A 364 -3.13 13.80 -12.00
N PHE A 365 -2.17 12.89 -12.11
CA PHE A 365 -1.15 12.87 -13.15
C PHE A 365 -1.55 12.08 -14.39
N SER A 366 -2.83 11.81 -14.62
CA SER A 366 -3.35 11.48 -15.96
C SER A 366 -3.76 12.73 -16.75
N PHE A 367 -3.94 13.87 -16.06
CA PHE A 367 -4.36 15.13 -16.67
C PHE A 367 -3.16 16.02 -17.04
N LYS A 368 -3.26 16.71 -18.19
CA LYS A 368 -2.23 17.65 -18.65
C LYS A 368 -1.97 18.75 -17.61
N LYS A 369 -0.69 19.13 -17.47
CA LYS A 369 -0.27 20.28 -16.65
C LYS A 369 -1.05 21.53 -17.05
N GLU A 370 -1.54 22.27 -16.05
CA GLU A 370 -2.36 23.50 -16.21
C GLU A 370 -3.72 23.31 -16.89
N SER A 371 -4.20 22.08 -17.07
CA SER A 371 -5.58 21.85 -17.52
C SER A 371 -6.60 22.17 -16.42
N VAL A 372 -7.80 22.58 -16.84
CA VAL A 372 -8.94 22.81 -15.93
C VAL A 372 -9.25 21.55 -15.12
N ALA A 373 -9.29 20.39 -15.77
CA ALA A 373 -9.51 19.09 -15.12
C ALA A 373 -8.48 18.79 -14.02
N ARG A 374 -7.20 19.12 -14.25
CA ARG A 374 -6.17 18.98 -13.21
C ARG A 374 -6.38 19.96 -12.05
N GLY A 375 -6.86 21.17 -12.34
CA GLY A 375 -7.23 22.16 -11.32
C GLY A 375 -8.45 21.76 -10.49
N GLU A 376 -9.44 21.10 -11.09
CA GLU A 376 -10.59 20.51 -10.39
C GLU A 376 -10.15 19.35 -9.51
N ARG A 377 -9.19 18.54 -9.98
CA ARG A 377 -8.69 17.42 -9.19
C ARG A 377 -7.94 17.86 -7.94
N TRP A 378 -7.16 18.93 -8.02
CA TRP A 378 -6.56 19.56 -6.84
C TRP A 378 -7.61 20.09 -5.84
N GLU A 379 -8.75 20.59 -6.33
CA GLU A 379 -9.86 21.01 -5.47
C GLU A 379 -10.46 19.82 -4.74
N SER A 380 -10.73 18.73 -5.46
CA SER A 380 -11.26 17.48 -4.91
C SER A 380 -10.33 16.87 -3.85
N ILE A 381 -9.02 16.87 -4.09
CA ILE A 381 -8.02 16.41 -3.10
C ILE A 381 -8.10 17.27 -1.83
N LYS A 382 -8.13 18.60 -1.97
CA LYS A 382 -8.25 19.51 -0.83
C LYS A 382 -9.52 19.24 -0.01
N GLU A 383 -10.67 19.04 -0.66
CA GLU A 383 -11.94 18.75 0.01
C GLU A 383 -11.89 17.44 0.78
N LYS A 384 -11.37 16.37 0.18
CA LYS A 384 -11.25 15.08 0.84
C LYS A 384 -10.29 15.10 2.02
N LEU A 385 -9.16 15.80 1.91
CA LEU A 385 -8.23 15.94 3.03
C LEU A 385 -8.89 16.63 4.22
N ASN A 386 -9.67 17.69 3.98
CA ASN A 386 -10.43 18.36 5.05
C ASN A 386 -11.53 17.47 5.68
N GLN A 387 -11.95 16.38 5.01
CA GLN A 387 -12.90 15.40 5.53
C GLN A 387 -12.22 14.28 6.34
N VAL A 388 -10.89 14.26 6.42
CA VAL A 388 -10.15 13.25 7.20
C VAL A 388 -10.25 13.59 8.69
N ASN A 389 -11.02 12.78 9.43
CA ASN A 389 -11.27 12.99 10.85
C ASN A 389 -10.12 12.55 11.77
N THR A 390 -9.20 11.71 11.26
CA THR A 390 -8.06 11.19 12.05
C THR A 390 -6.91 12.19 12.18
N LEU A 391 -6.80 13.13 11.25
CA LEU A 391 -5.71 14.11 11.19
C LEU A 391 -6.27 15.38 10.56
N CYS A 392 -6.38 16.46 11.33
CA CYS A 392 -7.18 17.62 10.93
C CYS A 392 -6.49 18.50 9.89
N PHE A 393 -6.91 18.39 8.64
CA PHE A 393 -6.52 19.31 7.58
C PHE A 393 -7.37 20.59 7.64
N HIS A 394 -6.70 21.75 7.72
CA HIS A 394 -7.34 23.07 7.74
C HIS A 394 -7.03 23.82 6.43
N LEU A 395 -7.24 23.16 5.29
CA LEU A 395 -6.84 23.66 3.98
C LEU A 395 -7.92 24.59 3.41
N ARG A 396 -7.60 25.87 3.23
CA ARG A 396 -8.56 26.87 2.73
C ARG A 396 -8.67 26.92 1.21
N ASP A 397 -7.60 26.56 0.51
CA ASP A 397 -7.46 26.74 -0.94
C ASP A 397 -6.66 25.57 -1.53
N LYS A 398 -7.01 25.11 -2.73
CA LYS A 398 -6.26 24.09 -3.48
C LYS A 398 -4.79 24.47 -3.74
N ARG A 399 -4.46 25.77 -3.69
CA ARG A 399 -3.07 26.26 -3.73
C ARG A 399 -2.23 25.65 -2.61
N ALA A 400 -2.80 25.45 -1.42
CA ALA A 400 -2.06 24.87 -0.29
C ALA A 400 -1.57 23.45 -0.58
N VAL A 401 -2.42 22.60 -1.17
CA VAL A 401 -2.02 21.23 -1.55
C VAL A 401 -1.07 21.23 -2.74
N ARG A 402 -1.31 22.09 -3.74
CA ARG A 402 -0.42 22.21 -4.90
C ARG A 402 0.98 22.67 -4.50
N ASP A 403 1.08 23.69 -3.66
CA ASP A 403 2.35 24.25 -3.21
C ASP A 403 3.09 23.24 -2.30
N ARG A 404 2.35 22.47 -1.49
CA ARG A 404 2.92 21.36 -0.72
C ARG A 404 3.50 20.27 -1.62
N TRP A 405 2.79 19.87 -2.69
CA TRP A 405 3.31 18.93 -3.68
C TRP A 405 4.61 19.41 -4.30
N VAL A 406 4.66 20.67 -4.75
CA VAL A 406 5.87 21.27 -5.34
C VAL A 406 7.04 21.25 -4.35
N LEU A 407 6.78 21.55 -3.08
CA LEU A 407 7.79 21.51 -2.03
C LEU A 407 8.33 20.08 -1.79
N LEU A 408 7.44 19.09 -1.65
CA LEU A 408 7.83 17.69 -1.44
C LEU A 408 8.62 17.14 -2.63
N GLN A 409 8.17 17.42 -3.86
CA GLN A 409 8.88 17.07 -5.09
C GLN A 409 10.28 17.70 -5.13
N LYS A 410 10.41 18.99 -4.79
CA LYS A 410 11.70 19.68 -4.76
C LYS A 410 12.65 19.06 -3.73
N LYS A 411 12.14 18.76 -2.53
CA LYS A 411 12.93 18.10 -1.47
C LYS A 411 13.40 16.72 -1.89
N TYR A 412 12.53 15.90 -2.47
CA TYR A 412 12.86 14.58 -2.99
C TYR A 412 13.94 14.63 -4.07
N LYS A 413 13.80 15.50 -5.07
CA LYS A 413 14.82 15.66 -6.13
C LYS A 413 16.17 16.11 -5.59
N ALA A 414 16.18 16.99 -4.59
CA ALA A 414 17.42 17.41 -3.93
C ALA A 414 18.07 16.27 -3.13
N LYS A 415 17.27 15.49 -2.39
CA LYS A 415 17.72 14.30 -1.67
C LYS A 415 18.36 13.28 -2.61
N MET A 416 17.66 12.91 -3.69
CA MET A 416 18.19 11.99 -4.71
C MET A 416 19.47 12.51 -5.36
N HIS A 417 19.57 13.81 -5.66
CA HIS A 417 20.78 14.38 -6.25
C HIS A 417 21.98 14.36 -5.28
N GLN A 418 21.75 14.63 -4.00
CA GLN A 418 22.78 14.54 -2.96
C GLN A 418 23.24 13.09 -2.78
N GLU A 419 22.33 12.12 -2.77
CA GLU A 419 22.65 10.69 -2.66
C GLU A 419 23.47 10.18 -3.85
N ILE A 420 23.08 10.53 -5.08
CA ILE A 420 23.85 10.21 -6.31
C ILE A 420 25.26 10.82 -6.28
N THR A 421 25.40 12.01 -5.70
CA THR A 421 26.68 12.74 -5.63
C THR A 421 27.57 12.25 -4.47
N ALA A 422 26.97 11.77 -3.38
CA ALA A 422 27.67 11.35 -2.16
C ALA A 422 28.18 9.89 -2.22
N SER A 423 27.57 9.03 -3.03
CA SER A 423 28.00 7.65 -3.19
C SER A 423 27.46 7.06 -4.50
N GLY A 424 28.33 6.54 -5.36
CA GLY A 424 27.95 5.82 -6.59
C GLY A 424 27.30 4.45 -6.36
N ILE A 425 26.56 4.27 -5.26
CA ILE A 425 25.78 3.09 -4.88
C ILE A 425 24.54 3.59 -4.11
N SER A 426 23.37 3.04 -4.43
CA SER A 426 22.07 3.40 -3.85
C SER A 426 21.96 3.01 -2.36
N VAL A 427 21.44 3.92 -1.54
CA VAL A 427 21.14 3.68 -0.12
C VAL A 427 19.72 3.14 0.02
N ASP A 428 19.57 2.03 0.74
CA ASP A 428 18.42 1.10 0.75
C ASP A 428 17.32 1.46 1.78
N ASP A 429 17.32 2.67 2.34
CA ASP A 429 16.32 3.12 3.35
C ASP A 429 15.38 4.18 2.75
N MET A 430 14.49 3.75 1.85
CA MET A 430 13.42 4.62 1.33
C MET A 430 12.27 4.70 2.34
N SER A 431 11.98 5.92 2.82
CA SER A 431 10.78 6.15 3.64
C SER A 431 9.50 5.94 2.81
N GLU A 432 8.37 5.70 3.47
CA GLU A 432 7.07 5.57 2.79
C GLU A 432 6.75 6.79 1.90
N ILE A 433 7.16 7.98 2.35
CA ILE A 433 7.04 9.23 1.61
C ILE A 433 7.92 9.21 0.35
N ASP A 434 9.14 8.67 0.42
CA ASP A 434 10.04 8.57 -0.72
C ASP A 434 9.50 7.63 -1.79
N VAL A 435 8.90 6.50 -1.40
CA VAL A 435 8.26 5.55 -2.33
C VAL A 435 7.09 6.20 -3.08
N PHE A 436 6.22 6.93 -2.37
CA PHE A 436 5.12 7.66 -3.03
C PHE A 436 5.65 8.77 -3.94
N LEU A 437 6.70 9.47 -3.52
CA LEU A 437 7.28 10.55 -4.32
C LEU A 437 7.95 10.01 -5.58
N GLU A 438 8.65 8.86 -5.52
CA GLU A 438 9.22 8.21 -6.69
C GLU A 438 8.16 7.92 -7.75
N GLU A 439 7.08 7.23 -7.36
CA GLU A 439 5.99 6.86 -8.28
C GLU A 439 5.32 8.10 -8.89
N LEU A 440 4.94 9.06 -8.05
CA LEU A 440 4.19 10.24 -8.48
C LEU A 440 5.04 11.19 -9.35
N VAL A 441 6.33 11.37 -9.00
CA VAL A 441 7.26 12.15 -9.82
C VAL A 441 7.50 11.46 -11.16
N GLY A 442 7.65 10.13 -11.17
CA GLY A 442 7.77 9.35 -12.40
C GLY A 442 6.55 9.51 -13.33
N LYS A 443 5.34 9.41 -12.78
CA LYS A 443 4.08 9.66 -13.52
C LYS A 443 4.04 11.07 -14.11
N GLU A 444 4.36 12.10 -13.32
CA GLU A 444 4.36 13.48 -13.80
C GLU A 444 5.40 13.72 -14.92
N GLU A 445 6.60 13.16 -14.79
CA GLU A 445 7.68 13.31 -15.78
C GLU A 445 7.38 12.58 -17.10
N SER A 446 6.78 11.39 -17.03
CA SER A 446 6.35 10.64 -18.21
C SER A 446 5.35 11.44 -19.07
N LEU A 447 4.38 12.11 -18.43
CA LEU A 447 3.44 12.99 -19.14
C LEU A 447 4.10 14.23 -19.73
N ASN A 448 5.05 14.84 -19.02
CA ASN A 448 5.75 16.02 -19.53
C ASN A 448 6.57 15.69 -20.79
N LYS A 449 7.20 14.51 -20.85
CA LYS A 449 7.92 14.03 -22.06
C LYS A 449 6.99 13.86 -23.27
N VAL A 450 5.78 13.33 -23.06
CA VAL A 450 4.77 13.18 -24.13
C VAL A 450 4.27 14.53 -24.62
N GLY A 451 4.03 15.48 -23.70
CA GLY A 451 3.64 16.85 -24.03
C GLY A 451 4.69 17.61 -24.84
N ASP A 452 5.97 17.45 -24.50
CA ASP A 452 7.10 18.07 -25.21
C ASP A 452 7.29 17.48 -26.61
N ALA A 453 7.12 16.16 -26.76
CA ALA A 453 7.17 15.49 -28.06
C ALA A 453 6.04 15.97 -29.00
N GLN A 454 4.82 16.12 -28.47
CA GLN A 454 3.68 16.67 -29.22
C GLN A 454 3.89 18.16 -29.59
N SER A 455 4.44 18.96 -28.68
CA SER A 455 4.75 20.37 -28.95
C SER A 455 5.83 20.54 -30.02
N ARG A 456 6.89 19.71 -30.00
CA ARG A 456 7.93 19.69 -31.04
C ARG A 456 7.36 19.30 -32.40
N LYS A 457 6.55 18.25 -32.47
CA LYS A 457 5.86 17.83 -33.71
C LYS A 457 4.95 18.93 -34.26
N GLN A 458 4.21 19.63 -33.40
CA GLN A 458 3.32 20.72 -33.81
C GLN A 458 4.10 21.94 -34.33
N LYS A 459 5.28 22.25 -33.76
CA LYS A 459 6.18 23.29 -34.29
C LYS A 459 6.79 22.90 -35.64
N GLU A 460 7.20 21.64 -35.81
CA GLU A 460 7.72 21.14 -37.09
C GLU A 460 6.65 21.15 -38.19
N ASP A 461 5.43 20.68 -37.88
CA ASP A 461 4.32 20.67 -38.82
C ASP A 461 3.90 22.10 -39.21
N LYS A 462 3.92 23.05 -38.25
CA LYS A 462 3.70 24.47 -38.54
C LYS A 462 4.79 25.06 -39.43
N SER A 463 6.07 24.75 -39.16
CA SER A 463 7.19 25.19 -40.00
C SER A 463 7.11 24.64 -41.43
N LYS A 464 6.71 23.37 -41.59
CA LYS A 464 6.50 22.74 -42.91
C LYS A 464 5.33 23.38 -43.65
N ALA A 465 4.22 23.65 -42.97
CA ALA A 465 3.07 24.34 -43.56
C ALA A 465 3.43 25.77 -44.02
N GLU A 466 4.26 26.47 -43.27
CA GLU A 466 4.71 27.83 -43.58
C GLU A 466 5.66 27.85 -44.81
N ASP A 467 6.58 26.89 -44.92
CA ASP A 467 7.44 26.70 -46.10
C ASP A 467 6.63 26.37 -47.37
N ILE A 468 5.63 25.49 -47.26
CA ILE A 468 4.71 25.17 -48.37
C ILE A 468 3.97 26.43 -48.82
N ARG A 469 3.50 27.26 -47.87
CA ARG A 469 2.79 28.51 -48.15
C ARG A 469 3.70 29.54 -48.85
N GLN A 470 4.96 29.68 -48.43
CA GLN A 470 5.92 30.57 -49.08
C GLN A 470 6.24 30.11 -50.50
N LYS A 471 6.48 28.82 -50.73
CA LYS A 471 6.69 28.24 -52.06
C LYS A 471 5.49 28.45 -52.99
N ALA A 472 4.27 28.36 -52.47
CA ALA A 472 3.05 28.65 -53.22
C ALA A 472 2.96 30.15 -53.61
N LEU A 473 3.29 31.06 -52.69
CA LEU A 473 3.34 32.51 -52.95
C LEU A 473 4.39 32.87 -54.00
N GLU A 474 5.58 32.25 -53.97
CA GLU A 474 6.59 32.45 -55.01
C GLU A 474 6.13 31.96 -56.38
N ARG A 475 5.51 30.78 -56.45
CA ARG A 475 4.93 30.26 -57.70
C ARG A 475 3.85 31.19 -58.25
N TYR A 476 3.01 31.76 -57.38
CA TYR A 476 2.00 32.74 -57.76
C TYR A 476 2.65 34.04 -58.29
N ARG A 477 3.67 34.57 -57.61
CA ARG A 477 4.42 35.76 -58.06
C ARG A 477 5.08 35.52 -59.42
N LYS A 478 5.71 34.36 -59.63
CA LYS A 478 6.31 33.99 -60.93
C LYS A 478 5.25 33.90 -62.03
N ARG A 479 4.09 33.29 -61.76
CA ARG A 479 2.97 33.24 -62.72
C ARG A 479 2.42 34.62 -63.06
N LYS A 480 2.25 35.49 -62.05
CA LYS A 480 1.79 36.87 -62.23
C LYS A 480 2.79 37.69 -63.04
N SER A 481 4.09 37.58 -62.74
CA SER A 481 5.15 38.23 -63.52
C SER A 481 5.17 37.74 -64.97
N ALA A 482 5.01 36.43 -65.20
CA ALA A 482 4.94 35.86 -66.55
C ALA A 482 3.68 36.31 -67.31
N SER A 483 2.52 36.44 -66.64
CA SER A 483 1.31 36.96 -67.29
C SER A 483 1.45 38.45 -67.61
N GLN A 484 2.09 39.23 -66.74
CA GLN A 484 2.30 40.66 -66.91
C GLN A 484 3.30 40.94 -68.04
N GLN A 485 4.38 40.15 -68.13
CA GLN A 485 5.29 40.16 -69.28
C GLN A 485 4.59 39.76 -70.59
N ARG A 486 3.68 38.76 -70.56
CA ARG A 486 2.87 38.42 -71.74
C ARG A 486 1.93 39.56 -72.16
N ILE A 487 1.31 40.24 -71.21
CA ILE A 487 0.45 41.41 -71.47
C ILE A 487 1.27 42.55 -72.08
N GLU A 488 2.45 42.87 -71.52
CA GLU A 488 3.34 43.90 -72.06
C GLU A 488 3.87 43.55 -73.45
N MET A 489 4.23 42.29 -73.69
CA MET A 489 4.68 41.82 -75.00
C MET A 489 3.57 41.92 -76.05
N ASN A 490 2.32 41.57 -75.68
CA ASN A 490 1.16 41.76 -76.54
C ASN A 490 0.85 43.25 -76.79
N ALA A 491 1.00 44.11 -75.77
CA ALA A 491 0.83 45.55 -75.91
C ALA A 491 1.89 46.17 -76.84
N ARG A 492 3.16 45.70 -76.77
CA ARG A 492 4.22 46.11 -77.70
C ARG A 492 3.94 45.65 -79.12
N ARG A 493 3.48 44.40 -79.32
CA ARG A 493 3.02 43.91 -80.64
C ARG A 493 1.91 44.78 -81.22
N ASN A 494 0.92 45.15 -80.42
CA ASN A 494 -0.17 46.03 -80.86
C ASN A 494 0.26 47.47 -81.14
N ARG A 495 1.33 47.97 -80.50
CA ARG A 495 1.92 49.29 -80.83
C ARG A 495 2.75 49.25 -82.11
N SER A 496 3.47 48.16 -82.37
CA SER A 496 4.15 47.95 -83.66
C SER A 496 3.16 47.82 -84.82
N ALA A 497 2.00 47.19 -84.60
CA ALA A 497 0.94 47.10 -85.62
C ALA A 497 0.15 48.41 -85.86
N LYS A 498 0.34 49.44 -85.01
CA LYS A 498 -0.27 50.78 -85.17
C LYS A 498 0.73 51.87 -85.57
N GLY A 499 1.99 51.50 -85.86
CA GLY A 499 3.08 52.41 -86.22
C GLY A 499 3.47 52.42 -87.70
N GLU A 500 2.75 51.71 -88.57
CA GLU A 500 2.93 51.76 -90.02
C GLU A 500 1.64 52.25 -90.69
N VAL A 501 1.37 53.55 -90.68
CA VAL A 501 0.91 54.30 -91.87
C VAL A 501 1.28 55.78 -91.66
N LEU A 502 1.77 56.41 -92.74
CA LEU A 502 1.99 57.83 -92.98
C LEU A 502 3.45 58.33 -92.82
N ALA A 503 4.27 57.89 -93.77
CA ALA A 503 5.23 58.78 -94.41
C ALA A 503 4.48 59.85 -95.26
N PRO A 504 4.94 61.11 -95.31
CA PRO A 504 4.39 62.14 -96.19
C PRO A 504 4.98 62.01 -97.61
N ASN A 505 4.15 62.15 -98.64
CA ASN A 505 4.60 62.50 -99.99
C ASN A 505 4.16 63.94 -100.26
N HIS A 506 5.12 64.86 -100.20
CA HIS A 506 5.07 66.29 -100.54
C HIS A 506 4.11 67.21 -99.78
#